data_AF-A0A1N6MRW2-F1
#
_entry.id   AF-A0A1N6MRW2-F1
#
_cell.length_a   1.000
_cell.length_b   1.000
_cell.length_c   1.000
_cell.angle_alpha   90.00
_cell.angle_beta   90.00
_cell.angle_gamma   90.00
#
_symmetry.space_group_name_H-M   'P 1'
#
loop_
_entity.id
_entity.type
_entity.pdbx_description
1 polymer ?
#
loop_
_entity_poly.entity_id
_entity_poly.type
_entity_poly.pdbx_seq_one_letter_code
_entity_poly.pdbx_strand_id
1 'polypeptide(L)'
;MYDDLAHLIRAFILDENKSLENDEQGGIWPSNHHHIKPYAAKLSKILIPEERVLFYFHYIRVQGTVPAVATSEIPLLLEAYRKWLPLIDKYGSGLAERHVMLFIFGFDDTGVLSVGELATAADLKIRLKTLYQIQRYTRLVSQREKKIRFQPFTEQSQYLLEVLRHLQYQHDKRYTENYDVVNLRFWGMVLIIMLNKTTRTHLVRDMLEGTYSIPDRGHHLSILNDTVLCVLPECDPDETDFINFASRLTLIEKSRREATESFALATSLHLPFESDQYWEIEIYIPQPDDTSEGVIQPSLYVCMRPDPDNEWNIELRHSQLGRFCEWSGKITQNDLKIISLGKGNLIDLPKWLQLLDKEYKITFNLSKAKIYTREKSSTVKLIKEWLNSMS
;
A
#
# COMPACT_ATOMS: atom_id res chain seq x y z
N MET A 1 -20.74 -21.70 -25.96
CA MET A 1 -21.75 -20.72 -25.51
C MET A 1 -22.64 -21.48 -24.54
N TYR A 2 -22.78 -21.03 -23.30
CA TYR A 2 -23.62 -21.72 -22.32
C TYR A 2 -25.07 -21.27 -22.54
N ASP A 3 -25.91 -22.12 -23.11
CA ASP A 3 -27.31 -21.77 -23.45
C ASP A 3 -28.23 -21.71 -22.20
N ASP A 4 -27.74 -22.19 -21.06
CA ASP A 4 -28.42 -22.13 -19.75
C ASP A 4 -27.48 -21.54 -18.68
N LEU A 5 -27.98 -20.52 -17.97
CA LEU A 5 -27.29 -19.88 -16.86
C LEU A 5 -27.00 -20.84 -15.70
N ALA A 6 -27.92 -21.75 -15.39
CA ALA A 6 -27.70 -22.73 -14.32
C ALA A 6 -26.54 -23.66 -14.69
N HIS A 7 -26.45 -24.03 -15.97
CA HIS A 7 -25.30 -24.77 -16.50
C HIS A 7 -24.00 -23.96 -16.41
N LEU A 8 -23.99 -22.67 -16.76
CA LEU A 8 -22.81 -21.81 -16.61
C LEU A 8 -22.33 -21.72 -15.15
N ILE A 9 -23.25 -21.56 -14.19
CA ILE A 9 -22.89 -21.44 -12.78
C ILE A 9 -22.35 -22.77 -12.23
N ARG A 10 -22.96 -23.90 -12.59
CA ARG A 10 -22.44 -25.23 -12.22
C ARG A 10 -21.07 -25.49 -12.86
N ALA A 11 -20.88 -25.10 -14.12
CA ALA A 11 -19.59 -25.19 -14.79
C ALA A 11 -18.53 -24.36 -14.06
N PHE A 12 -18.85 -23.12 -13.67
CA PHE A 12 -17.98 -22.29 -12.83
C PHE A 12 -17.59 -22.99 -11.52
N ILE A 13 -18.56 -23.56 -10.79
CA ILE A 13 -18.26 -24.29 -9.54
C ILE A 13 -17.31 -25.47 -9.78
N LEU A 14 -17.56 -26.26 -10.83
CA LEU A 14 -16.74 -27.44 -11.15
C LEU A 14 -15.32 -27.05 -11.58
N ASP A 15 -15.19 -26.01 -12.40
CA ASP A 15 -13.92 -25.47 -12.86
C ASP A 15 -13.08 -24.95 -11.69
N GLU A 16 -13.68 -24.14 -10.81
CA GLU A 16 -12.98 -23.63 -9.63
C GLU A 16 -12.66 -24.72 -8.60
N ASN A 17 -13.52 -25.74 -8.42
CA ASN A 17 -13.20 -26.91 -7.58
C ASN A 17 -11.94 -27.63 -8.09
N LYS A 18 -11.87 -27.87 -9.40
CA LYS A 18 -10.73 -28.55 -10.03
C LYS A 18 -9.45 -27.71 -9.95
N SER A 19 -9.53 -26.41 -10.23
CA SER A 19 -8.37 -25.51 -10.16
C SER A 19 -7.86 -25.32 -8.73
N LEU A 20 -8.74 -25.36 -7.73
CA LEU A 20 -8.35 -25.25 -6.33
C LEU A 20 -7.40 -26.37 -5.88
N GLU A 21 -7.50 -27.58 -6.45
CA GLU A 21 -6.59 -28.69 -6.18
C GLU A 21 -5.12 -28.35 -6.48
N ASN A 22 -4.90 -27.44 -7.43
CA ASN A 22 -3.57 -26.96 -7.83
C ASN A 22 -3.26 -25.55 -7.29
N ASP A 23 -4.06 -25.04 -6.35
CA ASP A 23 -3.93 -23.67 -5.82
C ASP A 23 -4.09 -22.56 -6.89
N GLU A 24 -4.87 -22.83 -7.95
CA GLU A 24 -5.08 -21.92 -9.08
C GLU A 24 -6.50 -21.33 -9.12
N GLN A 25 -6.66 -20.29 -9.95
CA GLN A 25 -7.98 -19.78 -10.34
C GLN A 25 -8.49 -20.52 -11.58
N GLY A 26 -9.78 -20.83 -11.61
CA GLY A 26 -10.46 -21.40 -12.77
C GLY A 26 -10.47 -20.47 -13.99
N GLY A 27 -10.56 -21.08 -15.17
CA GLY A 27 -10.61 -20.38 -16.45
C GLY A 27 -11.97 -19.76 -16.77
N ILE A 28 -13.04 -20.18 -16.10
CA ILE A 28 -14.40 -19.69 -16.38
C ILE A 28 -14.61 -18.26 -15.86
N TRP A 29 -14.14 -17.94 -14.63
CA TRP A 29 -14.39 -16.64 -14.02
C TRP A 29 -13.86 -15.45 -14.83
N PRO A 30 -12.58 -15.41 -15.26
CA PRO A 30 -12.03 -14.26 -16.00
C PRO A 30 -12.90 -13.86 -17.20
N SER A 31 -13.35 -14.87 -17.96
CA SER A 31 -14.12 -14.67 -19.18
C SER A 31 -15.63 -14.47 -18.96
N ASN A 32 -16.19 -14.92 -17.83
CA ASN A 32 -17.65 -14.97 -17.63
C ASN A 32 -18.16 -14.22 -16.38
N HIS A 33 -17.28 -13.56 -15.60
CA HIS A 33 -17.68 -12.90 -14.36
C HIS A 33 -18.81 -11.87 -14.54
N HIS A 34 -18.88 -11.19 -15.69
CA HIS A 34 -19.94 -10.23 -16.01
C HIS A 34 -21.31 -10.88 -16.24
N HIS A 35 -21.33 -12.15 -16.67
CA HIS A 35 -22.54 -12.97 -16.76
C HIS A 35 -22.89 -13.64 -15.43
N ILE A 36 -21.92 -13.95 -14.58
CA ILE A 36 -22.15 -14.64 -13.30
C ILE A 36 -22.62 -13.67 -12.20
N LYS A 37 -21.95 -12.52 -12.05
CA LYS A 37 -22.20 -11.55 -10.95
C LYS A 37 -23.66 -11.12 -10.80
N PRO A 38 -24.41 -10.77 -11.88
CA PRO A 38 -25.78 -10.28 -11.75
C PRO A 38 -26.76 -11.29 -11.14
N TYR A 39 -26.42 -12.58 -11.15
CA TYR A 39 -27.33 -13.65 -10.73
C TYR A 39 -27.06 -14.19 -9.34
N ALA A 40 -26.07 -13.66 -8.61
CA ALA A 40 -25.79 -14.07 -7.24
C ALA A 40 -27.00 -13.88 -6.30
N ALA A 41 -27.89 -12.92 -6.59
CA ALA A 41 -29.15 -12.70 -5.87
C ALA A 41 -30.32 -13.61 -6.30
N LYS A 42 -30.14 -14.42 -7.36
CA LYS A 42 -31.19 -15.28 -7.94
C LYS A 42 -30.87 -16.78 -7.84
N LEU A 43 -29.78 -17.15 -7.17
CA LEU A 43 -29.27 -18.52 -7.12
C LEU A 43 -30.26 -19.51 -6.51
N SER A 44 -31.06 -19.07 -5.53
CA SER A 44 -32.07 -19.91 -4.87
C SER A 44 -33.13 -20.48 -5.82
N LYS A 45 -33.28 -19.90 -7.02
CA LYS A 45 -34.20 -20.39 -8.05
C LYS A 45 -33.62 -21.46 -8.96
N ILE A 46 -32.30 -21.63 -8.97
CA ILE A 46 -31.58 -22.42 -9.99
C ILE A 46 -30.59 -23.44 -9.40
N LEU A 47 -30.19 -23.26 -8.14
CA LEU A 47 -29.25 -24.13 -7.42
C LEU A 47 -29.87 -24.64 -6.12
N ILE A 48 -29.50 -25.86 -5.75
CA ILE A 48 -29.79 -26.42 -4.42
C ILE A 48 -28.90 -25.76 -3.34
N PRO A 49 -29.23 -25.85 -2.03
CA PRO A 49 -28.44 -25.23 -0.96
C PRO A 49 -26.94 -25.52 -1.01
N GLU A 50 -26.54 -26.77 -1.26
CA GLU A 50 -25.14 -27.22 -1.26
C GLU A 50 -24.35 -26.58 -2.41
N GLU A 51 -24.97 -26.49 -3.59
CA GLU A 51 -24.41 -25.80 -4.75
C GLU A 51 -24.25 -24.30 -4.50
N ARG A 52 -25.17 -23.69 -3.74
CA ARG A 52 -25.08 -22.26 -3.38
C ARG A 52 -23.93 -21.98 -2.42
N VAL A 53 -23.70 -22.86 -1.44
CA VAL A 53 -22.54 -22.75 -0.54
C VAL A 53 -21.24 -22.82 -1.35
N LEU A 54 -21.13 -23.76 -2.29
CA LEU A 54 -19.97 -23.86 -3.17
C LEU A 54 -19.81 -22.63 -4.07
N PHE A 55 -20.91 -22.11 -4.61
CA PHE A 55 -20.89 -20.86 -5.38
C PHE A 55 -20.35 -19.70 -4.55
N TYR A 56 -20.89 -19.49 -3.34
CA TYR A 56 -20.45 -18.40 -2.47
C TYR A 56 -19.00 -18.54 -2.04
N PHE A 57 -18.54 -19.76 -1.76
CA PHE A 57 -17.16 -20.05 -1.41
C PHE A 57 -16.22 -19.61 -2.55
N HIS A 58 -16.50 -20.04 -3.78
CA HIS A 58 -15.68 -19.67 -4.93
C HIS A 58 -15.81 -18.20 -5.28
N TYR A 59 -17.00 -17.63 -5.17
CA TYR A 59 -17.23 -16.20 -5.38
C TYR A 59 -16.36 -15.36 -4.44
N ILE A 60 -16.37 -15.67 -3.13
CA ILE A 60 -15.52 -14.98 -2.13
C ILE A 60 -14.05 -15.06 -2.56
N ARG A 61 -13.58 -16.26 -2.89
CA ARG A 61 -12.20 -16.49 -3.31
C ARG A 61 -11.84 -15.61 -4.51
N VAL A 62 -12.50 -15.79 -5.66
CA VAL A 62 -12.07 -15.19 -6.93
C VAL A 62 -12.45 -13.72 -7.10
N GLN A 63 -13.51 -13.24 -6.43
CA GLN A 63 -13.97 -11.86 -6.53
C GLN A 63 -13.38 -10.97 -5.41
N GLY A 64 -12.90 -11.56 -4.32
CA GLY A 64 -12.38 -10.84 -3.17
C GLY A 64 -13.42 -10.07 -2.35
N THR A 65 -14.70 -10.38 -2.54
CA THR A 65 -15.85 -9.83 -1.79
C THR A 65 -17.03 -10.80 -1.88
N VAL A 66 -18.14 -10.50 -1.21
CA VAL A 66 -19.36 -11.33 -1.21
C VAL A 66 -20.45 -10.71 -2.09
N PRO A 67 -21.37 -11.52 -2.64
CA PRO A 67 -22.54 -10.98 -3.32
C PRO A 67 -23.55 -10.42 -2.32
N ALA A 68 -24.36 -9.44 -2.76
CA ALA A 68 -25.54 -9.03 -2.02
C ALA A 68 -26.60 -10.13 -2.12
N VAL A 69 -27.08 -10.63 -0.97
CA VAL A 69 -28.05 -11.72 -0.88
C VAL A 69 -29.21 -11.36 0.06
N ALA A 70 -30.32 -12.08 -0.04
CA ALA A 70 -31.45 -11.93 0.87
C ALA A 70 -31.12 -12.52 2.26
N THR A 71 -31.83 -12.10 3.30
CA THR A 71 -31.60 -12.57 4.68
C THR A 71 -31.69 -14.10 4.79
N SER A 72 -32.56 -14.75 4.01
CA SER A 72 -32.69 -16.21 3.96
C SER A 72 -31.43 -16.93 3.46
N GLU A 73 -30.54 -16.25 2.72
CA GLU A 73 -29.30 -16.82 2.18
C GLU A 73 -28.10 -16.58 3.08
N ILE A 74 -28.22 -15.72 4.11
CA ILE A 74 -27.12 -15.37 5.01
C ILE A 74 -26.51 -16.61 5.69
N PRO A 75 -27.29 -17.61 6.17
CA PRO A 75 -26.72 -18.83 6.73
C PRO A 75 -25.83 -19.61 5.76
N LEU A 76 -26.22 -19.70 4.48
CA LEU A 76 -25.44 -20.39 3.44
C LEU A 76 -24.17 -19.59 3.09
N LEU A 77 -24.25 -18.25 3.10
CA LEU A 77 -23.10 -17.39 2.89
C LEU A 77 -22.08 -17.50 4.04
N LEU A 78 -22.57 -17.58 5.29
CA LEU A 78 -21.73 -17.83 6.47
C LEU A 78 -21.05 -19.20 6.40
N GLU A 79 -21.79 -20.25 6.00
CA GLU A 79 -21.20 -21.59 5.80
C GLU A 79 -20.07 -21.56 4.76
N ALA A 80 -20.28 -20.87 3.65
CA ALA A 80 -19.27 -20.69 2.61
C ALA A 80 -18.03 -19.95 3.13
N TYR A 81 -18.23 -18.89 3.92
CA TYR A 81 -17.11 -18.18 4.55
C TYR A 81 -16.34 -19.05 5.55
N ARG A 82 -17.03 -19.86 6.38
CA ARG A 82 -16.38 -20.81 7.28
C ARG A 82 -15.52 -21.83 6.54
N LYS A 83 -15.94 -22.26 5.35
CA LYS A 83 -15.13 -23.13 4.47
C LYS A 83 -13.93 -22.41 3.85
N TRP A 84 -14.06 -21.12 3.56
CA TRP A 84 -12.98 -20.29 3.00
C TRP A 84 -11.93 -19.88 4.04
N LEU A 85 -12.36 -19.60 5.28
CA LEU A 85 -11.53 -19.03 6.33
C LEU A 85 -10.18 -19.74 6.56
N PRO A 86 -10.06 -21.09 6.54
CA PRO A 86 -8.76 -21.77 6.67
C PRO A 86 -7.77 -21.47 5.54
N LEU A 87 -8.26 -20.96 4.40
CA LEU A 87 -7.48 -20.70 3.19
C LEU A 87 -7.15 -19.21 3.01
N ILE A 88 -7.72 -18.33 3.84
CA ILE A 88 -7.71 -16.88 3.61
C ILE A 88 -6.29 -16.28 3.56
N ASP A 89 -5.35 -16.85 4.32
CA ASP A 89 -3.95 -16.40 4.36
C ASP A 89 -3.03 -17.26 3.46
N LYS A 90 -3.55 -18.35 2.85
CA LYS A 90 -2.76 -19.26 2.01
C LYS A 90 -2.44 -18.65 0.64
N TYR A 91 -3.38 -17.87 0.10
CA TYR A 91 -3.26 -17.32 -1.24
C TYR A 91 -2.85 -15.85 -1.23
N GLY A 92 -2.08 -15.40 -2.24
CA GLY A 92 -1.46 -14.07 -2.35
C GLY A 92 -2.42 -12.88 -2.56
N SER A 93 -1.86 -11.70 -2.88
CA SER A 93 -2.60 -10.46 -3.14
C SER A 93 -3.60 -10.62 -4.30
N GLY A 94 -4.84 -10.17 -4.13
CA GLY A 94 -5.88 -10.19 -5.18
C GLY A 94 -7.17 -10.94 -4.83
N LEU A 95 -7.15 -11.75 -3.76
CA LEU A 95 -8.31 -12.51 -3.28
C LEU A 95 -8.94 -11.83 -2.04
N ALA A 96 -9.92 -12.50 -1.42
CA ALA A 96 -10.63 -12.00 -0.25
C ALA A 96 -9.69 -11.83 0.95
N GLU A 97 -9.32 -10.58 1.24
CA GLU A 97 -8.42 -10.23 2.35
C GLU A 97 -9.10 -10.35 3.71
N ARG A 98 -8.33 -10.76 4.71
CA ARG A 98 -8.79 -11.03 6.07
C ARG A 98 -9.54 -9.87 6.71
N HIS A 99 -8.97 -8.66 6.71
CA HIS A 99 -9.63 -7.48 7.28
C HIS A 99 -10.95 -7.13 6.57
N VAL A 100 -11.04 -7.36 5.27
CA VAL A 100 -12.28 -7.16 4.50
C VAL A 100 -13.32 -8.19 4.91
N MET A 101 -12.95 -9.48 4.98
CA MET A 101 -13.89 -10.55 5.35
C MET A 101 -14.34 -10.43 6.80
N LEU A 102 -13.44 -10.08 7.71
CA LEU A 102 -13.76 -9.83 9.11
C LEU A 102 -14.77 -8.69 9.25
N PHE A 103 -14.59 -7.58 8.51
CA PHE A 103 -15.59 -6.50 8.49
C PHE A 103 -16.94 -6.95 7.92
N ILE A 104 -16.96 -7.77 6.87
CA ILE A 104 -18.22 -8.27 6.27
C ILE A 104 -18.95 -9.22 7.22
N PHE A 105 -18.24 -10.17 7.82
CA PHE A 105 -18.84 -11.30 8.53
C PHE A 105 -18.89 -11.13 10.04
N GLY A 106 -18.08 -10.27 10.64
CA GLY A 106 -18.05 -10.04 12.08
C GLY A 106 -17.29 -11.11 12.88
N PHE A 107 -16.61 -12.05 12.22
CA PHE A 107 -15.78 -13.05 12.89
C PHE A 107 -14.67 -13.59 11.98
N ASP A 108 -13.68 -14.21 12.59
CA ASP A 108 -12.67 -15.05 11.94
C ASP A 108 -12.27 -16.23 12.85
N ASP A 109 -11.11 -16.85 12.61
CA ASP A 109 -10.62 -18.01 13.37
C ASP A 109 -10.15 -17.65 14.78
N THR A 110 -9.99 -16.37 15.12
CA THR A 110 -9.54 -15.94 16.45
C THR A 110 -10.67 -15.45 17.34
N GLY A 111 -11.87 -15.21 16.78
CA GLY A 111 -13.05 -14.88 17.56
C GLY A 111 -14.11 -14.11 16.79
N VAL A 112 -15.13 -13.68 17.53
CA VAL A 112 -16.27 -12.90 17.05
C VAL A 112 -16.16 -11.47 17.58
N LEU A 113 -16.46 -10.49 16.73
CA LEU A 113 -16.52 -9.08 17.11
C LEU A 113 -17.76 -8.81 17.99
N SER A 114 -17.73 -7.72 18.75
CA SER A 114 -18.77 -7.31 19.69
C SER A 114 -20.14 -7.12 19.02
N VAL A 115 -20.15 -6.72 17.75
CA VAL A 115 -21.38 -6.56 16.95
C VAL A 115 -22.00 -7.91 16.54
N GLY A 116 -21.29 -9.02 16.74
CA GLY A 116 -21.68 -10.37 16.37
C GLY A 116 -21.46 -10.71 14.90
N GLU A 117 -21.80 -11.96 14.56
CA GLU A 117 -21.77 -12.44 13.17
C GLU A 117 -22.80 -11.68 12.30
N LEU A 118 -22.55 -11.66 11.00
CA LEU A 118 -23.50 -11.12 10.01
C LEU A 118 -24.86 -11.84 10.11
N ALA A 119 -25.91 -11.10 10.47
CA ALA A 119 -27.24 -11.67 10.66
C ALA A 119 -28.24 -11.30 9.57
N THR A 120 -28.15 -10.10 8.99
CA THR A 120 -29.19 -9.59 8.08
C THR A 120 -28.64 -9.10 6.73
N ALA A 121 -29.50 -9.13 5.71
CA ALA A 121 -29.19 -8.52 4.41
C ALA A 121 -29.02 -6.99 4.48
N ALA A 122 -29.64 -6.33 5.46
CA ALA A 122 -29.49 -4.89 5.67
C ALA A 122 -28.07 -4.55 6.14
N ASP A 123 -27.56 -5.30 7.12
CA ASP A 123 -26.18 -5.16 7.59
C ASP A 123 -25.19 -5.45 6.48
N LEU A 124 -25.42 -6.54 5.73
CA LEU A 124 -24.60 -6.89 4.58
C LEU A 124 -24.54 -5.75 3.57
N LYS A 125 -25.68 -5.15 3.24
CA LYS A 125 -25.77 -4.03 2.29
C LYS A 125 -24.99 -2.81 2.78
N ILE A 126 -25.06 -2.47 4.06
CA ILE A 126 -24.30 -1.36 4.66
C ILE A 126 -22.80 -1.63 4.57
N ARG A 127 -22.37 -2.83 4.97
CA ARG A 127 -20.96 -3.27 4.93
C ARG A 127 -20.42 -3.26 3.50
N LEU A 128 -21.16 -3.84 2.55
CA LEU A 128 -20.79 -3.84 1.13
C LEU A 128 -20.73 -2.43 0.51
N LYS A 129 -21.65 -1.52 0.88
CA LYS A 129 -21.63 -0.13 0.40
C LYS A 129 -20.37 0.61 0.91
N THR A 130 -19.98 0.35 2.15
CA THR A 130 -18.77 0.91 2.78
C THR A 130 -17.52 0.41 2.04
N LEU A 131 -17.41 -0.90 1.83
CA LEU A 131 -16.29 -1.50 1.10
C LEU A 131 -16.22 -1.03 -0.35
N TYR A 132 -17.37 -0.94 -1.02
CA TYR A 132 -17.42 -0.41 -2.39
C TYR A 132 -16.81 0.99 -2.44
N GLN A 133 -17.13 1.87 -1.49
CA GLN A 133 -16.53 3.20 -1.45
C GLN A 133 -15.01 3.14 -1.25
N ILE A 134 -14.51 2.32 -0.31
CA ILE A 134 -13.08 2.12 -0.03
C ILE A 134 -12.32 1.65 -1.28
N GLN A 135 -12.90 0.74 -2.06
CA GLN A 135 -12.25 0.08 -3.20
C GLN A 135 -12.18 0.93 -4.48
N ARG A 136 -12.74 2.14 -4.50
CA ARG A 136 -12.76 3.02 -5.71
C ARG A 136 -11.45 3.71 -6.04
N TYR A 137 -10.43 3.51 -5.22
CA TYR A 137 -9.21 4.31 -5.23
C TYR A 137 -8.01 3.45 -5.58
N THR A 138 -7.03 4.06 -6.26
CA THR A 138 -5.78 3.42 -6.67
C THR A 138 -4.55 4.00 -5.95
N ARG A 139 -4.73 5.03 -5.12
CA ARG A 139 -3.66 5.73 -4.39
C ARG A 139 -4.19 6.31 -3.06
N LEU A 140 -3.34 6.30 -2.03
CA LEU A 140 -3.63 6.87 -0.70
C LEU A 140 -3.94 8.37 -0.77
N VAL A 141 -3.14 9.14 -1.53
CA VAL A 141 -3.34 10.57 -1.74
C VAL A 141 -4.76 10.85 -2.27
N SER A 142 -5.23 10.07 -3.25
CA SER A 142 -6.56 10.24 -3.80
C SER A 142 -7.69 9.87 -2.83
N GLN A 143 -7.46 8.97 -1.86
CA GLN A 143 -8.42 8.73 -0.78
C GLN A 143 -8.56 9.97 0.11
N ARG A 144 -7.41 10.54 0.53
CA ARG A 144 -7.33 11.74 1.38
C ARG A 144 -7.94 12.97 0.71
N GLU A 145 -7.57 13.26 -0.54
CA GLU A 145 -8.14 14.38 -1.32
C GLU A 145 -9.67 14.30 -1.47
N LYS A 146 -10.21 13.07 -1.50
CA LYS A 146 -11.66 12.82 -1.64
C LYS A 146 -12.28 12.34 -0.33
N LYS A 147 -11.72 12.71 0.83
CA LYS A 147 -12.23 12.34 2.17
C LYS A 147 -13.73 12.63 2.36
N ILE A 148 -14.25 13.68 1.73
CA ILE A 148 -15.69 14.01 1.79
C ILE A 148 -16.60 12.88 1.27
N ARG A 149 -16.10 12.01 0.37
CA ARG A 149 -16.84 10.84 -0.12
C ARG A 149 -16.88 9.68 0.89
N PHE A 150 -16.03 9.73 1.92
CA PHE A 150 -16.00 8.77 3.03
C PHE A 150 -16.86 9.22 4.21
N GLN A 151 -17.16 10.53 4.34
CA GLN A 151 -17.99 11.08 5.41
C GLN A 151 -19.32 10.33 5.65
N PRO A 152 -20.09 9.93 4.61
CA PRO A 152 -21.35 9.21 4.80
C PRO A 152 -21.23 7.81 5.43
N PHE A 153 -20.00 7.33 5.64
CA PHE A 153 -19.72 6.00 6.19
C PHE A 153 -19.16 6.05 7.62
N THR A 154 -19.05 7.24 8.21
CA THR A 154 -18.51 7.45 9.56
C THR A 154 -19.32 6.78 10.67
N GLU A 155 -20.58 6.41 10.42
CA GLU A 155 -21.39 5.57 11.32
C GLU A 155 -20.78 4.18 11.53
N GLN A 156 -19.97 3.68 10.59
CA GLN A 156 -19.27 2.40 10.72
C GLN A 156 -17.92 2.52 11.44
N SER A 157 -17.50 3.71 11.85
CA SER A 157 -16.16 3.96 12.42
C SER A 157 -15.85 3.11 13.66
N GLN A 158 -16.79 2.94 14.58
CA GLN A 158 -16.59 2.12 15.78
C GLN A 158 -16.36 0.65 15.41
N TYR A 159 -17.17 0.13 14.49
CA TYR A 159 -17.05 -1.24 14.02
C TYR A 159 -15.74 -1.47 13.24
N LEU A 160 -15.34 -0.51 12.40
CA LEU A 160 -14.06 -0.55 11.69
C LEU A 160 -12.87 -0.50 12.66
N LEU A 161 -12.92 0.35 13.69
CA LEU A 161 -11.88 0.40 14.72
C LEU A 161 -11.76 -0.95 15.44
N GLU A 162 -12.88 -1.60 15.72
CA GLU A 162 -12.89 -2.93 16.31
C GLU A 162 -12.23 -3.98 15.41
N VAL A 163 -12.56 -3.99 14.11
CA VAL A 163 -11.92 -4.86 13.10
C VAL A 163 -10.40 -4.68 13.13
N LEU A 164 -9.92 -3.43 13.12
CA LEU A 164 -8.48 -3.15 13.13
C LEU A 164 -7.82 -3.63 14.42
N ARG A 165 -8.46 -3.43 15.58
CA ARG A 165 -7.95 -3.90 16.88
C ARG A 165 -7.90 -5.42 16.98
N HIS A 166 -8.95 -6.10 16.52
CA HIS A 166 -9.02 -7.57 16.50
C HIS A 166 -7.86 -8.17 15.70
N LEU A 167 -7.47 -7.49 14.63
CA LEU A 167 -6.33 -7.87 13.78
C LEU A 167 -5.01 -7.23 14.22
N GLN A 168 -4.96 -6.56 15.37
CA GLN A 168 -3.76 -5.89 15.87
C GLN A 168 -3.13 -4.91 14.86
N TYR A 169 -3.97 -4.24 14.06
CA TYR A 169 -3.60 -3.34 12.97
C TYR A 169 -2.83 -4.01 11.82
N GLN A 170 -3.03 -5.32 11.64
CA GLN A 170 -2.46 -6.09 10.53
C GLN A 170 -3.56 -6.47 9.56
N HIS A 171 -3.44 -6.09 8.29
CA HIS A 171 -4.51 -6.34 7.31
C HIS A 171 -4.52 -7.77 6.76
N ASP A 172 -3.43 -8.52 6.98
CA ASP A 172 -3.31 -9.97 6.78
C ASP A 172 -2.39 -10.61 7.84
N LYS A 173 -2.37 -11.96 7.92
CA LYS A 173 -1.46 -12.71 8.81
C LYS A 173 -0.19 -13.20 8.09
N ARG A 174 0.05 -12.78 6.86
CA ARG A 174 1.15 -13.29 6.03
C ARG A 174 2.41 -12.54 6.43
N TYR A 175 3.05 -12.98 7.52
CA TYR A 175 4.36 -12.50 7.97
C TYR A 175 5.47 -12.89 7.00
N THR A 176 5.47 -12.25 5.84
CA THR A 176 6.53 -12.35 4.84
C THR A 176 7.29 -11.03 4.82
N GLU A 177 8.50 -11.03 4.27
CA GLU A 177 9.33 -9.83 4.09
C GLU A 177 8.64 -8.74 3.22
N ASN A 178 7.47 -9.02 2.64
CA ASN A 178 6.74 -8.19 1.69
C ASN A 178 5.33 -7.81 2.17
N TYR A 179 5.15 -7.47 3.45
CA TYR A 179 3.86 -6.96 3.95
C TYR A 179 3.48 -5.66 3.22
N ASP A 180 2.25 -5.59 2.68
CA ASP A 180 1.76 -4.42 1.94
C ASP A 180 1.33 -3.29 2.88
N VAL A 181 2.30 -2.50 3.35
CA VAL A 181 2.04 -1.34 4.21
C VAL A 181 1.10 -0.32 3.55
N VAL A 182 1.01 -0.29 2.22
CA VAL A 182 0.19 0.68 1.46
C VAL A 182 -1.19 0.13 1.06
N ASN A 183 -1.64 -0.95 1.70
CA ASN A 183 -2.93 -1.57 1.39
C ASN A 183 -4.09 -0.55 1.45
N LEU A 184 -4.64 -0.22 0.28
CA LEU A 184 -5.64 0.84 0.13
C LEU A 184 -6.95 0.52 0.86
N ARG A 185 -7.27 -0.77 1.06
CA ARG A 185 -8.50 -1.16 1.75
C ARG A 185 -8.38 -0.90 3.24
N PHE A 186 -7.26 -1.31 3.83
CA PHE A 186 -6.91 -0.99 5.21
C PHE A 186 -6.92 0.54 5.45
N TRP A 187 -6.20 1.31 4.64
CA TRP A 187 -6.14 2.76 4.83
C TRP A 187 -7.46 3.49 4.54
N GLY A 188 -8.32 2.92 3.68
CA GLY A 188 -9.69 3.42 3.51
C GLY A 188 -10.55 3.22 4.77
N MET A 189 -10.37 2.12 5.50
CA MET A 189 -11.00 1.91 6.81
C MET A 189 -10.47 2.91 7.84
N VAL A 190 -9.14 3.07 7.91
CA VAL A 190 -8.48 4.06 8.77
C VAL A 190 -9.04 5.47 8.51
N LEU A 191 -9.19 5.88 7.25
CA LEU A 191 -9.73 7.19 6.90
C LEU A 191 -11.16 7.39 7.41
N ILE A 192 -12.04 6.38 7.33
CA ILE A 192 -13.41 6.46 7.87
C ILE A 192 -13.38 6.64 9.40
N ILE A 193 -12.51 5.91 10.10
CA ILE A 193 -12.32 6.05 11.54
C ILE A 193 -11.83 7.47 11.88
N MET A 194 -10.85 7.97 11.14
CA MET A 194 -10.27 9.30 11.33
C MET A 194 -11.25 10.46 11.12
N LEU A 195 -12.27 10.27 10.30
CA LEU A 195 -13.33 11.25 10.05
C LEU A 195 -14.40 11.29 11.16
N ASN A 196 -14.36 10.38 12.13
CA ASN A 196 -15.30 10.35 13.24
C ASN A 196 -14.62 10.76 14.56
N LYS A 197 -15.13 11.84 15.17
CA LYS A 197 -14.62 12.44 16.43
C LYS A 197 -14.50 11.45 17.58
N THR A 198 -15.45 10.52 17.69
CA THR A 198 -15.51 9.57 18.80
C THR A 198 -14.47 8.45 18.70
N THR A 199 -13.86 8.24 17.53
CA THR A 199 -12.95 7.09 17.29
C THR A 199 -11.55 7.49 16.88
N ARG A 200 -11.35 8.67 16.26
CA ARG A 200 -10.03 9.11 15.77
C ARG A 200 -8.94 9.17 16.85
N THR A 201 -9.26 9.66 18.05
CA THR A 201 -8.31 9.71 19.17
C THR A 201 -7.84 8.31 19.55
N HIS A 202 -8.77 7.36 19.61
CA HIS A 202 -8.47 5.98 19.95
C HIS A 202 -7.57 5.33 18.91
N LEU A 203 -7.86 5.52 17.61
CA LEU A 203 -7.06 4.98 16.53
C LEU A 203 -5.60 5.48 16.58
N VAL A 204 -5.40 6.79 16.70
CA VAL A 204 -4.05 7.37 16.72
C VAL A 204 -3.30 6.92 17.97
N ARG A 205 -3.96 6.90 19.12
CA ARG A 205 -3.38 6.41 20.38
C ARG A 205 -2.92 4.95 20.25
N ASP A 206 -3.80 4.08 19.76
CA ASP A 206 -3.52 2.65 19.64
C ASP A 206 -2.32 2.39 18.71
N MET A 207 -2.25 3.10 17.59
CA MET A 207 -1.11 2.99 16.66
C MET A 207 0.16 3.64 17.20
N LEU A 208 0.09 4.64 18.09
CA LEU A 208 1.27 5.32 18.66
C LEU A 208 1.88 4.62 19.89
N GLU A 209 1.07 4.13 20.82
CA GLU A 209 1.52 3.73 22.17
C GLU A 209 2.23 2.37 22.25
N GLY A 210 2.42 1.67 21.12
CA GLY A 210 3.26 0.47 21.06
C GLY A 210 2.61 -0.79 21.62
N THR A 211 1.32 -0.75 21.92
CA THR A 211 0.56 -1.91 22.45
C THR A 211 0.37 -3.02 21.43
N TYR A 212 0.41 -2.68 20.12
CA TYR A 212 0.24 -3.63 19.03
C TYR A 212 1.55 -3.85 18.27
N SER A 213 1.79 -5.11 17.87
CA SER A 213 2.92 -5.50 17.02
C SER A 213 2.63 -5.16 15.56
N ILE A 214 2.80 -3.90 15.18
CA ILE A 214 2.55 -3.41 13.82
C ILE A 214 3.79 -3.66 12.93
N PRO A 215 3.68 -4.41 11.82
CA PRO A 215 4.78 -4.62 10.88
C PRO A 215 5.16 -3.31 10.21
N ASP A 216 6.46 -3.07 9.98
CA ASP A 216 6.97 -1.81 9.45
C ASP A 216 6.27 -0.58 10.08
N ARG A 217 6.37 -0.53 11.42
CA ARG A 217 5.69 0.46 12.24
C ARG A 217 6.03 1.89 11.80
N GLY A 218 7.28 2.13 11.39
CA GLY A 218 7.71 3.44 10.89
C GLY A 218 6.85 3.87 9.70
N HIS A 219 6.81 3.07 8.65
CA HIS A 219 6.05 3.41 7.45
C HIS A 219 4.54 3.54 7.72
N HIS A 220 3.96 2.72 8.60
CA HIS A 220 2.58 2.92 9.05
C HIS A 220 2.37 4.28 9.74
N LEU A 221 3.29 4.68 10.62
CA LEU A 221 3.20 5.97 11.31
C LEU A 221 3.33 7.14 10.32
N SER A 222 4.17 7.01 9.28
CA SER A 222 4.27 7.98 8.19
C SER A 222 2.94 8.16 7.45
N ILE A 223 2.32 7.06 7.01
CA ILE A 223 1.03 7.12 6.30
C ILE A 223 -0.09 7.61 7.24
N LEU A 224 -0.06 7.23 8.52
CA LEU A 224 -0.99 7.70 9.53
C LEU A 224 -0.85 9.22 9.71
N ASN A 225 0.38 9.74 9.76
CA ASN A 225 0.65 11.17 9.91
C ASN A 225 0.04 11.98 8.77
N ASP A 226 0.26 11.57 7.52
CA ASP A 226 -0.38 12.20 6.36
C ASP A 226 -1.91 12.19 6.45
N THR A 227 -2.47 11.11 7.00
CA THR A 227 -3.92 10.95 7.18
C THR A 227 -4.45 11.85 8.30
N VAL A 228 -3.72 11.96 9.40
CA VAL A 228 -3.99 12.87 10.53
C VAL A 228 -3.96 14.33 10.04
N LEU A 229 -2.89 14.73 9.35
CA LEU A 229 -2.76 16.09 8.81
C LEU A 229 -3.89 16.44 7.83
N CYS A 230 -4.41 15.45 7.11
CA CYS A 230 -5.55 15.65 6.22
C CYS A 230 -6.84 16.00 6.99
N VAL A 231 -7.07 15.44 8.18
CA VAL A 231 -8.30 15.66 8.95
C VAL A 231 -8.16 16.73 10.05
N LEU A 232 -6.93 17.10 10.41
CA LEU A 232 -6.65 18.06 11.47
C LEU A 232 -7.36 19.42 11.30
N PRO A 233 -7.48 20.00 10.08
CA PRO A 233 -8.21 21.26 9.88
C PRO A 233 -9.71 21.20 10.18
N GLU A 234 -10.29 20.01 10.32
CA GLU A 234 -11.72 19.77 10.59
C GLU A 234 -11.97 19.36 12.07
N CYS A 235 -10.95 19.47 12.92
CA CYS A 235 -11.09 19.17 14.34
C CYS A 235 -11.68 20.35 15.10
N ASP A 236 -12.57 20.06 16.03
CA ASP A 236 -13.08 21.07 16.95
C ASP A 236 -12.01 21.40 18.00
N PRO A 237 -12.00 22.62 18.57
CA PRO A 237 -11.01 23.01 19.58
C PRO A 237 -11.01 22.18 20.87
N ASP A 238 -12.12 21.50 21.19
CA ASP A 238 -12.27 20.68 22.39
C ASP A 238 -11.67 19.26 22.23
N GLU A 239 -11.26 18.87 21.02
CA GLU A 239 -10.60 17.59 20.72
C GLU A 239 -9.11 17.58 21.10
N THR A 240 -8.81 18.09 22.29
CA THR A 240 -7.46 18.32 22.82
C THR A 240 -6.58 17.07 22.81
N ASP A 241 -7.11 15.91 23.22
CA ASP A 241 -6.36 14.64 23.21
C ASP A 241 -5.94 14.24 21.79
N PHE A 242 -6.86 14.35 20.82
CA PHE A 242 -6.55 14.04 19.43
C PHE A 242 -5.45 14.96 18.89
N ILE A 243 -5.58 16.27 19.14
CA ILE A 243 -4.60 17.28 18.72
C ILE A 243 -3.23 16.98 19.34
N ASN A 244 -3.18 16.61 20.63
CA ASN A 244 -1.93 16.24 21.31
C ASN A 244 -1.28 15.00 20.68
N PHE A 245 -2.05 13.95 20.39
CA PHE A 245 -1.53 12.77 19.71
C PHE A 245 -1.08 13.08 18.27
N ALA A 246 -1.81 13.92 17.55
CA ALA A 246 -1.42 14.39 16.22
C ALA A 246 -0.08 15.13 16.26
N SER A 247 0.11 16.06 17.20
CA SER A 247 1.38 16.77 17.37
C SER A 247 2.54 15.83 17.71
N ARG A 248 2.31 14.82 18.58
CA ARG A 248 3.32 13.80 18.89
C ARG A 248 3.70 12.98 17.65
N LEU A 249 2.72 12.59 16.84
CA LEU A 249 2.96 11.85 15.60
C LEU A 249 3.78 12.69 14.60
N THR A 250 3.43 13.96 14.42
CA THR A 250 4.20 14.89 13.59
C THR A 250 5.65 15.01 14.06
N LEU A 251 5.87 15.08 15.38
CA LEU A 251 7.22 15.15 15.94
C LEU A 251 8.02 13.86 15.66
N ILE A 252 7.40 12.69 15.82
CA ILE A 252 8.03 11.39 15.51
C ILE A 252 8.44 11.36 14.03
N GLU A 253 7.53 11.71 13.12
CA GLU A 253 7.82 11.71 11.69
C GLU A 253 8.90 12.74 11.31
N LYS A 254 8.87 13.92 11.91
CA LYS A 254 9.95 14.90 11.76
C LYS A 254 11.30 14.33 12.19
N SER A 255 11.39 13.73 13.38
CA SER A 255 12.63 13.12 13.87
C SER A 255 13.11 11.97 12.99
N ARG A 256 12.19 11.17 12.42
CA ARG A 256 12.58 10.11 11.46
C ARG A 256 13.19 10.71 10.18
N ARG A 257 12.59 11.77 9.64
CA ARG A 257 13.11 12.48 8.44
C ARG A 257 14.48 13.09 8.69
N GLU A 258 14.65 13.74 9.83
CA GLU A 258 15.92 14.37 10.23
C GLU A 258 17.04 13.35 10.45
N ALA A 259 16.71 12.08 10.74
CA ALA A 259 17.67 11.00 10.89
C ALA A 259 18.12 10.35 9.57
N THR A 260 17.54 10.75 8.42
CA THR A 260 17.92 10.20 7.12
C THR A 260 19.28 10.72 6.66
N GLU A 261 19.97 9.89 5.89
CA GLU A 261 21.23 10.23 5.28
C GLU A 261 21.07 11.35 4.24
N SER A 262 19.96 11.35 3.50
CA SER A 262 19.64 12.42 2.55
C SER A 262 19.46 13.77 3.26
N PHE A 263 18.84 13.79 4.45
CA PHE A 263 18.74 15.00 5.26
C PHE A 263 20.11 15.47 5.77
N ALA A 264 20.93 14.54 6.25
CA ALA A 264 22.30 14.85 6.69
C ALA A 264 23.14 15.45 5.54
N LEU A 265 23.06 14.87 4.33
CA LEU A 265 23.71 15.40 3.13
C LEU A 265 23.21 16.81 2.81
N ALA A 266 21.89 17.01 2.72
CA ALA A 266 21.31 18.31 2.43
C ALA A 266 21.76 19.40 3.42
N THR A 267 21.83 19.05 4.71
CA THR A 267 22.34 19.92 5.76
C THR A 267 23.82 20.26 5.56
N SER A 268 24.65 19.26 5.26
CA SER A 268 26.10 19.43 5.03
C SER A 268 26.41 20.32 3.81
N LEU A 269 25.54 20.29 2.80
CA LEU A 269 25.65 21.11 1.59
C LEU A 269 25.00 22.49 1.74
N HIS A 270 24.45 22.79 2.92
CA HIS A 270 23.70 24.01 3.20
C HIS A 270 22.57 24.26 2.19
N LEU A 271 21.86 23.19 1.80
CA LEU A 271 20.72 23.32 0.89
C LEU A 271 19.59 24.07 1.59
N PRO A 272 18.87 24.96 0.89
CA PRO A 272 17.90 25.87 1.48
C PRO A 272 16.53 25.20 1.70
N PHE A 273 16.50 24.00 2.28
CA PHE A 273 15.26 23.30 2.60
C PHE A 273 14.85 23.56 4.05
N GLU A 274 13.56 23.81 4.27
CA GLU A 274 13.03 23.91 5.62
C GLU A 274 12.91 22.51 6.27
N SER A 275 13.01 22.45 7.60
CA SER A 275 13.04 21.17 8.35
C SER A 275 11.78 20.31 8.20
N ASP A 276 10.67 20.94 7.84
CA ASP A 276 9.33 20.35 7.69
C ASP A 276 8.90 20.21 6.22
N GLN A 277 9.72 20.70 5.28
CA GLN A 277 9.44 20.64 3.86
C GLN A 277 9.72 19.25 3.28
N TYR A 278 8.76 18.70 2.52
CA TYR A 278 9.05 17.59 1.62
C TYR A 278 9.80 18.12 0.39
N TRP A 279 10.98 17.57 0.12
CA TRP A 279 11.79 17.87 -1.04
C TRP A 279 12.25 16.60 -1.73
N GLU A 280 12.51 16.71 -3.03
CA GLU A 280 13.02 15.64 -3.86
C GLU A 280 14.08 16.24 -4.77
N ILE A 281 15.24 15.59 -4.82
CA ILE A 281 16.35 15.94 -5.70
C ILE A 281 16.57 14.75 -6.62
N GLU A 282 16.50 15.01 -7.92
CA GLU A 282 16.85 14.03 -8.93
C GLU A 282 18.10 14.48 -9.70
N ILE A 283 19.07 13.58 -9.84
CA ILE A 283 20.33 13.82 -10.54
C ILE A 283 20.44 12.81 -11.65
N TYR A 284 20.63 13.31 -12.87
CA TYR A 284 20.77 12.53 -14.09
C TYR A 284 22.17 12.79 -14.64
N ILE A 285 23.03 11.77 -14.67
CA ILE A 285 24.41 11.89 -15.13
C ILE A 285 24.62 10.99 -16.36
N PRO A 286 24.89 11.56 -17.54
CA PRO A 286 25.11 10.79 -18.76
C PRO A 286 26.53 10.22 -18.84
N GLN A 287 26.72 9.16 -19.62
CA GLN A 287 28.05 8.73 -20.09
C GLN A 287 28.60 9.70 -21.17
N PRO A 288 29.93 9.76 -21.40
CA PRO A 288 30.54 10.66 -22.38
C PRO A 288 30.00 10.51 -23.81
N ASP A 289 29.67 9.29 -24.22
CA ASP A 289 29.17 8.90 -25.53
C ASP A 289 27.64 8.94 -25.65
N ASP A 290 26.93 9.31 -24.57
CA ASP A 290 25.49 9.44 -24.58
C ASP A 290 25.07 10.68 -25.39
N THR A 291 24.54 10.42 -26.59
CA THR A 291 24.01 11.42 -27.53
C THR A 291 22.49 11.56 -27.45
N SER A 292 21.83 10.88 -26.50
CA SER A 292 20.38 10.92 -26.37
C SER A 292 19.91 12.29 -25.87
N GLU A 293 19.47 13.16 -26.80
CA GLU A 293 18.84 14.44 -26.47
C GLU A 293 17.37 14.28 -26.02
N GLY A 294 16.83 13.05 -25.98
CA GLY A 294 15.45 12.80 -25.57
C GLY A 294 15.21 11.41 -24.95
N VAL A 295 14.51 11.41 -23.80
CA VAL A 295 13.64 10.38 -23.17
C VAL A 295 14.17 8.94 -23.03
N ILE A 296 15.38 8.61 -23.49
CA ILE A 296 16.09 7.40 -23.09
C ILE A 296 16.85 7.76 -21.82
N GLN A 297 16.51 7.05 -20.75
CA GLN A 297 16.94 7.31 -19.36
C GLN A 297 18.46 7.50 -19.25
N PRO A 298 18.94 8.37 -18.35
CA PRO A 298 20.36 8.65 -18.20
C PRO A 298 21.12 7.36 -17.87
N SER A 299 22.41 7.33 -18.19
CA SER A 299 23.27 6.24 -17.74
C SER A 299 23.23 6.07 -16.23
N LEU A 300 23.24 7.16 -15.45
CA LEU A 300 23.05 7.14 -14.00
C LEU A 300 21.92 8.08 -13.57
N TYR A 301 21.04 7.57 -12.71
CA TYR A 301 20.01 8.30 -12.00
C TYR A 301 20.23 8.17 -10.49
N VAL A 302 20.14 9.29 -9.77
CA VAL A 302 20.16 9.33 -8.31
C VAL A 302 18.96 10.15 -7.85
N CYS A 303 18.15 9.59 -6.96
CA CYS A 303 17.07 10.29 -6.30
C CYS A 303 17.35 10.37 -4.81
N MET A 304 17.09 11.53 -4.20
CA MET A 304 17.27 11.79 -2.77
C MET A 304 16.07 12.57 -2.24
N ARG A 305 15.60 12.19 -1.06
CA ARG A 305 14.44 12.76 -0.37
C ARG A 305 14.58 12.57 1.13
N PRO A 306 13.93 13.40 1.97
CA PRO A 306 14.00 13.23 3.42
C PRO A 306 13.11 12.09 3.93
N ASP A 307 12.50 11.31 3.03
CA ASP A 307 11.58 10.22 3.35
C ASP A 307 12.34 9.01 3.93
N PRO A 308 12.16 8.65 5.21
CA PRO A 308 12.88 7.54 5.83
C PRO A 308 12.58 6.18 5.21
N ASP A 309 11.41 6.05 4.57
CA ASP A 309 10.96 4.81 3.98
C ASP A 309 11.51 4.65 2.53
N ASN A 310 12.13 5.70 1.99
CA ASN A 310 12.68 5.73 0.63
C ASN A 310 13.74 6.84 0.44
N GLU A 311 14.72 6.96 1.35
CA GLU A 311 15.56 8.18 1.47
C GLU A 311 16.36 8.47 0.19
N TRP A 312 16.97 7.45 -0.40
CA TRP A 312 17.64 7.59 -1.67
C TRP A 312 17.70 6.29 -2.47
N ASN A 313 17.80 6.43 -3.79
CA ASN A 313 18.06 5.32 -4.69
C ASN A 313 19.00 5.72 -5.83
N ILE A 314 19.77 4.74 -6.30
CA ILE A 314 20.70 4.86 -7.43
C ILE A 314 20.29 3.82 -8.47
N GLU A 315 20.13 4.26 -9.71
CA GLU A 315 19.94 3.39 -10.86
C GLU A 315 21.01 3.70 -11.91
N LEU A 316 21.77 2.68 -12.30
CA LEU A 316 22.76 2.74 -13.35
C LEU A 316 22.36 1.78 -14.46
N ARG A 317 22.31 2.28 -15.69
CA ARG A 317 22.01 1.52 -16.89
C ARG A 317 23.18 1.65 -17.85
N HIS A 318 23.80 0.51 -18.14
CA HIS A 318 24.86 0.43 -19.13
C HIS A 318 24.34 -0.32 -20.35
N SER A 319 24.43 0.30 -21.52
CA SER A 319 23.86 -0.22 -22.78
C SER A 319 24.28 -1.66 -23.11
N GLN A 320 25.52 -2.02 -22.77
CA GLN A 320 26.11 -3.33 -23.08
C GLN A 320 26.26 -4.28 -21.88
N LEU A 321 26.29 -3.76 -20.65
CA LEU A 321 26.73 -4.52 -19.47
C LEU A 321 25.58 -4.89 -18.53
N GLY A 322 24.42 -4.23 -18.65
CA GLY A 322 23.25 -4.50 -17.82
C GLY A 322 22.91 -3.35 -16.88
N ARG A 323 22.32 -3.68 -15.73
CA ARG A 323 21.81 -2.68 -14.77
C ARG A 323 22.37 -2.88 -13.37
N PHE A 324 22.43 -1.78 -12.63
CA PHE A 324 22.67 -1.77 -11.20
C PHE A 324 21.62 -0.88 -10.52
N CYS A 325 21.04 -1.38 -9.43
CA CYS A 325 20.06 -0.67 -8.65
C CYS A 325 20.36 -0.86 -7.16
N GLU A 326 20.42 0.25 -6.43
CA GLU A 326 20.64 0.29 -4.99
C GLU A 326 19.64 1.25 -4.34
N TRP A 327 18.99 0.76 -3.28
CA TRP A 327 17.95 1.49 -2.55
C TRP A 327 18.40 1.62 -1.10
N SER A 328 18.87 2.80 -0.71
CA SER A 328 19.26 3.13 0.66
C SER A 328 20.23 2.08 1.27
N GLY A 329 21.21 1.66 0.48
CA GLY A 329 22.20 0.64 0.83
C GLY A 329 21.84 -0.81 0.50
N LYS A 330 20.60 -1.10 0.09
CA LYS A 330 20.17 -2.45 -0.34
C LYS A 330 20.30 -2.59 -1.85
N ILE A 331 21.19 -3.47 -2.30
CA ILE A 331 21.29 -3.82 -3.72
C ILE A 331 20.04 -4.62 -4.12
N THR A 332 19.29 -4.11 -5.10
CA THR A 332 18.12 -4.81 -5.68
C THR A 332 18.44 -5.45 -7.03
N GLN A 333 19.47 -4.96 -7.73
CA GLN A 333 19.99 -5.54 -8.97
C GLN A 333 21.47 -5.17 -9.13
N ASN A 334 22.31 -6.10 -9.60
CA ASN A 334 23.73 -5.84 -9.86
C ASN A 334 24.29 -6.74 -10.97
N ASP A 335 23.82 -6.54 -12.19
CA ASP A 335 24.33 -7.28 -13.36
C ASP A 335 25.78 -6.85 -13.69
N LEU A 336 26.12 -5.61 -13.33
CA LEU A 336 27.42 -4.99 -13.59
C LEU A 336 28.53 -5.49 -12.66
N LYS A 337 28.18 -6.22 -11.58
CA LYS A 337 29.11 -6.73 -10.55
C LYS A 337 29.98 -5.63 -9.95
N ILE A 338 29.43 -4.42 -9.81
CA ILE A 338 30.11 -3.27 -9.20
C ILE A 338 29.94 -3.26 -7.68
N ILE A 339 30.83 -2.58 -6.97
CA ILE A 339 30.63 -2.33 -5.54
C ILE A 339 29.45 -1.38 -5.31
N SER A 340 28.70 -1.62 -4.23
CA SER A 340 27.63 -0.72 -3.78
C SER A 340 28.21 0.52 -3.10
N LEU A 341 27.46 1.62 -3.14
CA LEU A 341 27.77 2.80 -2.35
C LEU A 341 27.64 2.49 -0.86
N GLY A 342 26.58 1.78 -0.49
CA GLY A 342 26.30 1.32 0.86
C GLY A 342 25.56 2.38 1.67
N LYS A 343 24.81 1.93 2.69
CA LYS A 343 24.11 2.81 3.62
C LYS A 343 25.11 3.63 4.44
N GLY A 344 24.88 4.95 4.56
CA GLY A 344 25.75 5.85 5.33
C GLY A 344 26.90 6.46 4.53
N ASN A 345 26.98 6.22 3.21
CA ASN A 345 28.02 6.74 2.32
C ASN A 345 27.50 7.63 1.17
N LEU A 346 26.26 8.11 1.19
CA LEU A 346 25.68 9.02 0.20
C LEU A 346 26.54 10.27 -0.01
N ILE A 347 27.13 10.82 1.05
CA ILE A 347 28.09 11.94 0.97
C ILE A 347 29.31 11.62 0.09
N ASP A 348 29.71 10.35 0.02
CA ASP A 348 30.83 9.83 -0.76
C ASP A 348 30.44 9.44 -2.19
N LEU A 349 29.22 9.75 -2.66
CA LEU A 349 28.80 9.52 -4.05
C LEU A 349 29.85 10.01 -5.07
N PRO A 350 30.45 11.22 -4.97
CA PRO A 350 31.49 11.64 -5.91
C PRO A 350 32.70 10.69 -5.96
N LYS A 351 33.14 10.16 -4.81
CA LYS A 351 34.25 9.20 -4.74
C LYS A 351 33.87 7.85 -5.33
N TRP A 352 32.64 7.41 -5.11
CA TRP A 352 32.12 6.18 -5.70
C TRP A 352 32.09 6.26 -7.23
N LEU A 353 31.66 7.39 -7.80
CA LEU A 353 31.71 7.62 -9.26
C LEU A 353 33.13 7.54 -9.84
N GLN A 354 34.14 8.04 -9.12
CA GLN A 354 35.55 7.92 -9.52
C GLN A 354 36.04 6.47 -9.47
N LEU A 355 35.61 5.73 -8.45
CA LEU A 355 35.96 4.32 -8.34
C LEU A 355 35.34 3.51 -9.49
N LEU A 356 34.10 3.81 -9.89
CA LEU A 356 33.48 3.21 -11.07
C LEU A 356 34.27 3.45 -12.35
N ASP A 357 34.78 4.67 -12.55
CA ASP A 357 35.64 4.99 -13.69
C ASP A 357 36.97 4.21 -13.63
N LYS A 358 37.64 4.25 -12.48
CA LYS A 358 38.97 3.66 -12.30
C LYS A 358 38.98 2.14 -12.42
N GLU A 359 38.08 1.47 -11.69
CA GLU A 359 38.08 0.01 -11.52
C GLU A 359 37.19 -0.69 -12.54
N TYR A 360 36.06 -0.09 -12.89
CA TYR A 360 35.03 -0.73 -13.73
C TYR A 360 34.95 -0.14 -15.13
N LYS A 361 35.72 0.91 -15.43
CA LYS A 361 35.73 1.61 -16.74
C LYS A 361 34.37 2.18 -17.11
N ILE A 362 33.58 2.56 -16.11
CA ILE A 362 32.28 3.23 -16.28
C ILE A 362 32.48 4.72 -16.00
N THR A 363 32.70 5.49 -17.05
CA THR A 363 32.96 6.94 -16.97
C THR A 363 31.65 7.73 -17.06
N PHE A 364 31.54 8.84 -16.33
CA PHE A 364 30.39 9.75 -16.38
C PHE A 364 30.80 11.18 -16.75
N ASN A 365 29.92 11.89 -17.45
CA ASN A 365 30.12 13.30 -17.78
C ASN A 365 29.39 14.22 -16.78
N LEU A 366 30.07 14.53 -15.67
CA LEU A 366 29.53 15.39 -14.60
C LEU A 366 29.16 16.79 -15.08
N SER A 367 29.85 17.34 -16.08
CA SER A 367 29.55 18.66 -16.64
C SER A 367 28.18 18.74 -17.32
N LYS A 368 27.69 17.59 -17.83
CA LYS A 368 26.36 17.43 -18.44
C LYS A 368 25.29 16.94 -17.47
N ALA A 369 25.59 16.85 -16.17
CA ALA A 369 24.61 16.43 -15.18
C ALA A 369 23.40 17.36 -15.15
N LYS A 370 22.20 16.78 -15.27
CA LYS A 370 20.92 17.48 -15.11
C LYS A 370 20.42 17.23 -13.70
N ILE A 371 20.09 18.30 -12.99
CA ILE A 371 19.64 18.23 -11.60
C ILE A 371 18.26 18.87 -11.56
N TYR A 372 17.28 18.11 -11.09
CA TYR A 372 15.92 18.56 -10.89
C TYR A 372 15.66 18.66 -9.41
N THR A 373 15.16 19.81 -9.02
CA THR A 373 14.61 20.08 -7.70
C THR A 373 13.47 21.05 -7.92
N ARG A 374 12.42 20.98 -7.09
CA ARG A 374 11.31 21.95 -7.15
C ARG A 374 11.75 23.35 -6.68
N GLU A 375 12.93 23.47 -6.09
CA GLU A 375 13.47 24.68 -5.48
C GLU A 375 14.40 25.52 -6.39
N LYS A 376 14.85 26.65 -5.85
CA LYS A 376 15.65 27.69 -6.50
C LYS A 376 16.94 27.16 -7.17
N SER A 377 17.39 27.89 -8.20
CA SER A 377 18.62 27.63 -8.96
C SER A 377 19.91 27.55 -8.11
N SER A 378 19.92 28.15 -6.92
CA SER A 378 21.04 28.06 -5.97
C SER A 378 21.30 26.64 -5.48
N THR A 379 20.26 25.83 -5.31
CA THR A 379 20.36 24.42 -4.88
C THR A 379 21.11 23.59 -5.93
N VAL A 380 20.80 23.79 -7.21
CA VAL A 380 21.48 23.12 -8.33
C VAL A 380 22.97 23.42 -8.34
N LYS A 381 23.37 24.66 -8.05
CA LYS A 381 24.78 25.07 -8.02
C LYS A 381 25.54 24.31 -6.92
N LEU A 382 25.01 24.27 -5.70
CA LEU A 382 25.64 23.59 -4.56
C LEU A 382 25.81 22.08 -4.81
N ILE A 383 24.80 21.43 -5.40
CA ILE A 383 24.88 20.01 -5.76
C ILE A 383 25.94 19.77 -6.85
N LYS A 384 26.04 20.66 -7.86
CA LYS A 384 27.11 20.58 -8.87
C LYS A 384 28.49 20.76 -8.26
N GLU A 385 28.65 21.70 -7.32
CA GLU A 385 29.93 21.91 -6.62
C GLU A 385 30.31 20.67 -5.80
N TRP A 386 29.35 20.06 -5.10
CA TRP A 386 29.56 18.80 -4.39
C TRP A 386 29.97 17.65 -5.32
N LEU A 387 29.25 17.46 -6.44
CA LEU A 387 29.60 16.42 -7.43
C LEU A 387 31.02 16.61 -8.01
N ASN A 388 31.48 17.85 -8.14
CA ASN A 388 32.82 18.19 -8.62
C ASN A 388 33.86 18.36 -7.49
N SER A 389 33.50 18.22 -6.22
CA SER A 389 34.38 18.52 -5.08
C SER A 389 35.61 17.59 -4.96
N MET A 390 35.67 16.55 -5.80
CA MET A 390 36.76 15.59 -5.85
C MET A 390 37.38 15.46 -7.26
N SER A 391 36.89 16.22 -8.27
CA SER A 391 37.34 16.11 -9.67
C SER A 391 38.70 16.75 -9.95
#